data_AF-A0A3P1UUX6-F1
#
_entry.id   AF-A0A3P1UUX6-F1
#
_cell.length_a   1.000
_cell.length_b   1.000
_cell.length_c   1.000
_cell.angle_alpha   90.00
_cell.angle_beta   90.00
_cell.angle_gamma   90.00
#
_symmetry.space_group_name_H-M   'P 1'
#
loop_
_entity.id
_entity.type
_entity.pdbx_description
1 polymer ?
#
loop_
_entity_poly.entity_id
_entity_poly.type
_entity_poly.pdbx_seq_one_letter_code
_entity_poly.pdbx_strand_id
1 'polypeptide(L)' 'MKAASLAASDQAEAADKEIAWQLGQVTAEVQAALLQLPPVGENKSGPLGPGLLTSGQLGEIICQLQTGLAKIGAN' A
#
# COMPACT_ATOMS: atom_id res chain seq x y z
N MET A 1 17.53 -17.03 -17.05
CA MET A 1 16.81 -16.69 -15.81
C MET A 1 17.73 -15.95 -14.81
N LYS A 2 18.19 -14.74 -15.13
CA LYS A 2 18.90 -13.85 -14.19
C LYS A 2 18.36 -12.43 -14.30
N ALA A 3 18.15 -11.96 -15.54
CA ALA A 3 17.58 -10.65 -15.81
C ALA A 3 16.16 -10.45 -15.26
N ALA A 4 15.27 -11.46 -15.36
CA ALA A 4 13.91 -11.35 -14.83
C ALA A 4 13.87 -11.26 -13.29
N SER A 5 14.76 -12.00 -12.61
CA SER A 5 14.87 -11.95 -11.14
C SER A 5 15.46 -10.63 -10.66
N LEU A 6 16.45 -10.08 -11.37
CA LEU A 6 17.04 -8.78 -11.05
C LEU A 6 16.04 -7.63 -11.27
N ALA A 7 15.29 -7.66 -12.38
CA ALA A 7 14.24 -6.68 -12.65
C ALA A 7 13.11 -6.74 -11.61
N ALA A 8 12.74 -7.95 -11.14
CA ALA A 8 11.76 -8.10 -10.07
C ALA A 8 12.27 -7.54 -8.72
N SER A 9 13.54 -7.75 -8.40
CA SER A 9 14.17 -7.16 -7.20
C SER A 9 14.23 -5.63 -7.28
N ASP A 10 14.65 -5.07 -8.42
CA ASP A 10 14.70 -3.61 -8.62
C ASP A 10 13.30 -2.99 -8.54
N GLN A 11 12.27 -3.68 -9.04
CA GLN A 11 10.88 -3.26 -8.92
C GLN A 11 10.36 -3.30 -7.48
N ALA A 12 10.73 -4.32 -6.71
CA ALA A 12 10.38 -4.39 -5.29
C ALA A 12 11.06 -3.25 -4.49
N GLU A 13 12.34 -3.01 -4.72
CA GLU A 13 13.06 -1.91 -4.07
C GLU A 13 12.51 -0.53 -4.47
N ALA A 14 12.12 -0.36 -5.73
CA ALA A 14 11.45 0.86 -6.19
C ALA A 14 10.10 1.05 -5.52
N ALA A 15 9.30 -0.01 -5.35
CA ALA A 15 8.03 0.04 -4.65
C ALA A 15 8.19 0.43 -3.18
N ASP A 16 9.16 -0.16 -2.47
CA ASP A 16 9.44 0.19 -1.06
C ASP A 16 9.83 1.66 -0.91
N LYS A 17 10.68 2.19 -1.82
CA LYS A 17 11.07 3.61 -1.83
C LYS A 17 9.89 4.53 -2.09
N GLU A 18 9.04 4.16 -3.05
CA GLU A 18 7.83 4.92 -3.37
C GLU A 18 6.85 4.95 -2.18
N ILE A 19 6.63 3.82 -1.51
CA ILE A 19 5.79 3.73 -0.31
C ILE A 19 6.34 4.64 0.80
N ALA A 20 7.65 4.58 1.07
CA ALA A 20 8.28 5.43 2.07
C ALA A 20 8.13 6.93 1.72
N TRP A 21 8.28 7.28 0.43
CA TRP A 21 8.07 8.65 -0.03
C TRP A 21 6.61 9.11 0.16
N GLN A 22 5.62 8.30 -0.22
CA GLN A 22 4.20 8.65 -0.05
C GLN A 22 3.82 8.81 1.43
N LEU A 23 4.31 7.93 2.31
CA LEU A 23 4.09 8.05 3.75
C LEU A 23 4.75 9.31 4.32
N GLY A 24 5.90 9.72 3.79
CA GLY A 24 6.58 10.96 4.18
C GLY A 24 5.88 12.24 3.71
N GLN A 25 5.02 12.14 2.69
CA GLN A 25 4.28 13.29 2.12
C GLN A 25 2.84 13.40 2.62
N VAL A 26 2.35 12.41 3.37
CA VAL A 26 0.96 12.40 3.83
C VAL A 26 0.74 13.50 4.87
N THR A 27 -0.30 14.30 4.70
CA THR A 27 -0.71 15.28 5.72
C THR A 27 -1.55 14.59 6.80
N ALA A 28 -1.70 15.24 7.95
CA ALA A 28 -2.52 14.72 9.05
C ALA A 28 -3.99 14.53 8.63
N GLU A 29 -4.55 15.42 7.80
CA GLU A 29 -5.93 15.32 7.32
C GLU A 29 -6.11 14.13 6.37
N VAL A 30 -5.16 13.93 5.45
CA VAL A 30 -5.18 12.80 4.52
C VAL A 30 -5.03 11.50 5.29
N GLN A 31 -4.10 11.45 6.25
CA GLN A 31 -3.92 10.29 7.12
C GLN A 31 -5.22 9.97 7.87
N ALA A 32 -5.83 10.95 8.53
CA ALA A 32 -7.06 10.77 9.28
C ALA A 32 -8.21 10.26 8.40
N ALA A 33 -8.32 10.74 7.15
CA ALA A 33 -9.31 10.27 6.20
C ALA A 33 -9.03 8.82 5.75
N LEU A 34 -7.78 8.49 5.42
CA LEU A 34 -7.40 7.15 4.95
C LEU A 34 -7.53 6.09 6.05
N LEU A 35 -7.32 6.45 7.32
CA LEU A 35 -7.51 5.55 8.46
C LEU A 35 -8.98 5.20 8.73
N GLN A 36 -9.94 5.92 8.14
CA GLN A 36 -11.37 5.56 8.22
C GLN A 36 -11.78 4.50 7.20
N LEU A 37 -10.91 4.20 6.23
CA LEU A 37 -11.18 3.20 5.22
C LEU A 37 -10.96 1.79 5.79
N PRO A 38 -11.77 0.79 5.43
CA PRO A 38 -11.50 -0.60 5.78
C PRO A 38 -10.20 -1.09 5.11
N PRO A 39 -9.54 -2.10 5.69
CA PRO A 39 -8.44 -2.77 5.00
C PRO A 39 -8.88 -3.33 3.65
N VAL A 40 -7.98 -3.24 2.67
CA VAL A 40 -8.26 -3.69 1.30
C VAL A 40 -8.55 -5.20 1.31
N GLY A 41 -9.68 -5.58 0.71
CA GLY A 41 -10.16 -6.96 0.60
C GLY A 41 -10.99 -7.49 1.77
N GLU A 42 -11.04 -6.79 2.90
CA GLU A 42 -11.78 -7.29 4.08
C GLU A 42 -13.29 -7.04 3.99
N ASN A 43 -13.71 -5.87 3.51
CA ASN A 43 -15.13 -5.57 3.30
C ASN A 43 -15.59 -6.10 1.94
N LYS A 44 -16.47 -7.12 1.94
CA LYS A 44 -16.97 -7.76 0.71
C LYS A 44 -17.83 -6.86 -0.19
N SER A 45 -18.19 -5.67 0.29
CA SER A 45 -18.98 -4.69 -0.44
C SER A 45 -18.17 -3.40 -0.65
N GLY A 46 -18.27 -2.82 -1.86
CA GLY A 46 -17.68 -1.52 -2.16
C GLY A 46 -16.31 -1.57 -2.84
N PRO A 47 -15.69 -0.41 -3.09
CA PRO A 47 -14.52 -0.28 -3.97
C PRO A 47 -13.25 -0.91 -3.42
N LEU A 48 -13.13 -1.08 -2.09
CA LEU A 48 -11.98 -1.72 -1.45
C LEU A 48 -12.20 -3.22 -1.19
N GLY A 49 -13.32 -3.80 -1.63
CA GLY A 49 -13.55 -5.24 -1.49
C GLY A 49 -12.71 -6.08 -2.46
N PRO A 50 -12.93 -7.41 -2.47
CA PRO A 50 -12.25 -8.30 -3.40
C PRO A 50 -12.34 -7.81 -4.86
N GLY A 51 -11.21 -7.70 -5.55
CA GLY A 51 -11.17 -7.19 -6.92
C GLY A 51 -9.78 -6.79 -7.37
N LEU A 52 -9.69 -5.84 -8.31
CA LEU A 52 -8.42 -5.42 -8.90
C LEU A 52 -7.47 -4.79 -7.87
N LEU A 53 -8.00 -4.09 -6.87
CA LEU A 53 -7.21 -3.50 -5.79
C LEU A 53 -6.67 -4.53 -4.78
N THR A 54 -7.19 -5.75 -4.77
CA THR A 54 -6.70 -6.84 -3.91
C THR A 54 -5.82 -7.83 -4.66
N SER A 55 -5.52 -7.56 -5.94
CA SER A 55 -4.91 -8.53 -6.85
C SER A 55 -3.47 -8.15 -7.18
N GLY A 56 -2.59 -9.15 -7.12
CA GLY A 56 -1.18 -9.02 -7.49
C GLY A 56 -0.44 -7.94 -6.68
N GLN A 57 0.62 -7.40 -7.28
CA GLN A 57 1.52 -6.43 -6.65
C GLN A 57 0.79 -5.16 -6.17
N LEU A 58 -0.28 -4.73 -6.85
CA LEU A 58 -1.04 -3.55 -6.43
C LEU A 58 -1.70 -3.75 -5.05
N GLY A 59 -2.28 -4.93 -4.80
CA GLY A 59 -2.88 -5.23 -3.50
C GLY A 59 -1.86 -5.31 -2.38
N GLU A 60 -0.68 -5.84 -2.67
CA GLU A 60 0.44 -5.87 -1.72
C GLU A 60 0.89 -4.45 -1.34
N ILE A 61 1.06 -3.56 -2.33
CA ILE A 61 1.42 -2.15 -2.13
C ILE A 61 0.34 -1.41 -1.31
N ILE A 62 -0.94 -1.58 -1.64
CA ILE A 62 -2.04 -0.91 -0.90
C ILE A 62 -2.07 -1.39 0.56
N CYS A 63 -1.90 -2.69 0.81
CA CYS A 63 -1.84 -3.25 2.16
C CYS A 63 -0.65 -2.70 2.97
N GLN A 64 0.52 -2.57 2.34
CA GLN A 64 1.71 -1.97 2.95
C GLN A 64 1.49 -0.49 3.29
N LEU A 65 0.86 0.29 2.39
CA LEU A 65 0.50 1.69 2.65
C LEU A 65 -0.49 1.81 3.82
N GLN A 66 -1.57 1.01 3.84
CA GLN A 66 -2.53 1.00 4.95
C GLN A 66 -1.85 0.67 6.29
N THR A 67 -0.94 -0.30 6.29
CA THR A 67 -0.14 -0.66 7.47
C THR A 67 0.80 0.47 7.89
N GLY A 68 1.46 1.13 6.93
CA GLY A 68 2.36 2.25 7.18
C GLY A 68 1.65 3.45 7.82
N LEU A 69 0.49 3.82 7.26
CA LEU A 69 -0.35 4.92 7.76
C LEU A 69 -0.79 4.70 9.21
N ALA A 70 -1.13 3.46 9.57
CA ALA A 70 -1.51 3.10 10.93
C ALA A 70 -0.34 3.21 11.92
N LYS A 71 0.90 2.95 11.47
CA LYS A 71 2.10 3.01 12.32
C LYS A 71 2.55 4.45 12.60
N ILE A 72 2.54 5.32 11.60
CA ILE A 72 3.04 6.70 11.77
C ILE A 72 2.11 7.58 12.64
N GLY A 73 0.84 7.21 12.81
CA GLY A 73 -0.11 7.91 13.70
C GLY A 73 -0.23 7.33 15.11
N ALA A 74 0.42 6.20 15.38
CA ALA A 74 0.40 5.53 16.68
C ALA A 74 1.56 5.97 17.62
N ASN A 75 2.23 7.09 17.30
CA ASN A 75 3.45 7.55 17.95
C ASN A 75 3.28 8.94 18.58
#